data_AF-A0AAV8GEW0-F1
#
_entry.id   AF-A0AAV8GEW0-F1
#
_cell.length_a   1.000
_cell.length_b   1.000
_cell.length_c   1.000
_cell.angle_alpha   90.00
_cell.angle_beta   90.00
_cell.angle_gamma   90.00
#
_symmetry.space_group_name_H-M   'P 1'
#
loop_
_entity.id
_entity.type
_entity.pdbx_description
1 polymer ?
#
loop_
_entity_poly.entity_id
_entity_poly.type
_entity_poly.pdbx_seq_one_letter_code
_entity_poly.pdbx_strand_id
1 'polypeptide(L)'
;MAQEVPRLTKPLIHVTRDQETDQHYNHDEKPGHDLEEIKSFKQFLKEARAENKRIWYLAGPAIFTSIAQYSLGAATQVFAGHLTTLELDAVSTENLVIAGLSLGIMLGMGSALETLCGQAYGAKQLHMLGVYMQRSWVILTTMCICFLPIYLFATPILLFFHQNEEIASLAGKFSLYMIPQLFAYGLNFPMQKF
;
A
#
# COMPACT_ATOMS: atom_id res chain seq x y z
N MET A 1 -33.95 37.42 10.63
CA MET A 1 -33.09 36.60 11.51
C MET A 1 -32.41 35.56 10.63
N ALA A 2 -31.19 35.83 10.18
CA ALA A 2 -30.34 34.85 9.51
C ALA A 2 -29.10 34.68 10.40
N GLN A 3 -28.86 33.44 10.79
CA GLN A 3 -27.87 33.00 11.77
C GLN A 3 -26.52 32.86 11.05
N GLU A 4 -25.51 33.63 11.45
CA GLU A 4 -24.16 33.55 10.87
C GLU A 4 -23.48 32.24 11.28
N VAL A 5 -22.98 31.51 10.29
CA VAL A 5 -22.17 30.29 10.45
C VAL A 5 -20.70 30.71 10.64
N PRO A 6 -20.01 30.33 11.74
CA PRO A 6 -18.61 30.68 11.94
C PRO A 6 -17.69 29.92 10.96
N ARG A 7 -16.90 30.65 10.17
CA ARG A 7 -15.88 30.08 9.29
C ARG A 7 -14.71 29.51 10.10
N LEU A 8 -14.48 28.20 10.00
CA LEU A 8 -13.30 27.50 10.49
C LEU A 8 -12.10 27.75 9.54
N THR A 9 -11.40 28.87 9.73
CA THR A 9 -10.22 29.26 8.91
C THR A 9 -8.91 29.07 9.67
N LYS A 10 -8.67 27.89 10.27
CA LYS A 10 -7.34 27.53 10.80
C LYS A 10 -6.96 26.09 10.41
N PRO A 11 -5.82 25.87 9.74
CA PRO A 11 -5.27 24.53 9.53
C PRO A 11 -4.81 23.93 10.87
N LEU A 12 -5.07 22.63 11.07
CA LEU A 12 -4.87 21.87 12.32
C LEU A 12 -3.43 21.36 12.54
N ILE A 13 -2.45 21.84 11.77
CA ILE A 13 -1.07 21.36 11.84
C ILE A 13 -0.15 22.54 12.17
N HIS A 14 0.29 22.60 13.42
CA HIS A 14 1.33 23.51 13.86
C HIS A 14 2.69 22.90 13.47
N VAL A 15 3.23 23.29 12.32
CA VAL A 15 4.59 22.92 11.92
C VAL A 15 5.56 23.75 12.75
N THR A 16 6.17 23.14 13.77
CA THR A 16 7.35 23.70 14.43
C THR A 16 8.46 23.75 13.38
N ARG A 17 8.82 24.96 12.94
CA ARG A 17 9.98 25.21 12.07
C ARG A 17 11.23 25.17 12.95
N ASP A 18 11.94 24.05 12.93
CA ASP A 18 13.31 24.00 13.44
C ASP A 18 14.22 24.66 12.40
N GLN A 19 14.74 25.84 12.73
CA GLN A 19 15.47 26.74 11.80
C GLN A 19 16.90 26.27 11.46
N GLU A 20 17.35 25.09 11.89
CA GLU A 20 18.76 24.72 11.82
C GLU A 20 19.18 23.88 10.59
N THR A 21 18.25 23.43 9.73
CA THR A 21 18.60 22.50 8.64
C THR A 21 18.72 23.13 7.23
N ASP A 22 18.50 24.45 7.09
CA ASP A 22 18.38 25.11 5.78
C ASP A 22 19.71 25.45 5.07
N GLN A 23 20.88 25.22 5.68
CA GLN A 23 22.14 25.71 5.09
C GLN A 23 22.88 24.74 4.14
N HIS A 24 22.44 23.49 3.95
CA HIS A 24 23.25 22.49 3.23
C HIS A 24 22.65 21.86 1.97
N TYR A 25 21.56 22.40 1.42
CA TYR A 25 20.93 21.86 0.21
C TYR A 25 20.89 22.87 -0.94
N ASN A 26 22.03 23.51 -1.25
CA ASN A 26 22.23 24.27 -2.48
C ASN A 26 22.81 23.35 -3.56
N HIS A 27 21.95 22.63 -4.28
CA HIS A 27 22.32 22.03 -5.55
C HIS A 27 21.30 22.43 -6.62
N ASP A 28 21.72 23.36 -7.46
CA ASP A 28 21.26 23.61 -8.83
C ASP A 28 19.76 23.41 -9.10
N GLU A 29 18.93 24.30 -8.57
CA GLU A 29 17.58 24.53 -9.09
C GLU A 29 17.68 25.13 -10.49
N LYS A 30 17.48 24.30 -11.52
CA LYS A 30 17.01 24.82 -12.81
C LYS A 30 15.69 25.56 -12.55
N PRO A 31 15.51 26.79 -13.06
CA PRO A 31 14.31 27.57 -12.79
C PRO A 31 13.11 26.76 -13.23
N GLY A 32 12.18 26.58 -12.29
CA GLY A 32 10.93 25.87 -12.51
C GLY A 32 10.25 26.44 -13.74
N HIS A 33 9.98 25.58 -14.71
CA HIS A 33 8.98 25.86 -15.73
C HIS A 33 7.65 25.90 -14.97
N ASP A 34 7.28 27.09 -14.49
CA ASP A 34 5.93 27.36 -14.01
C ASP A 34 4.99 26.87 -15.11
N LEU A 35 4.05 26.00 -14.75
CA LEU A 35 3.06 25.45 -15.67
C LEU A 35 2.34 26.65 -16.31
N GLU A 36 2.66 26.95 -17.57
CA GLU A 36 1.98 27.99 -18.33
C GLU A 36 0.48 27.73 -18.21
N GLU A 37 -0.27 28.75 -17.78
CA GLU A 37 -1.74 28.67 -17.72
C GLU A 37 -2.26 28.07 -19.04
N ILE A 38 -2.97 26.94 -18.93
CA ILE A 38 -3.48 26.22 -20.09
C ILE A 38 -4.57 27.05 -20.75
N LYS A 39 -4.17 27.89 -21.71
CA LYS A 39 -5.07 28.84 -22.39
C LYS A 39 -5.89 28.20 -23.51
N SER A 40 -5.63 26.93 -23.90
CA SER A 40 -6.33 26.27 -25.00
C SER A 40 -6.34 24.73 -24.93
N PHE A 41 -7.44 24.13 -25.39
CA PHE A 41 -7.63 22.67 -25.46
C PHE A 41 -6.55 21.96 -26.29
N LYS A 42 -6.01 22.61 -27.33
CA LYS A 42 -4.90 22.08 -28.13
C LYS A 42 -3.58 22.01 -27.35
N GLN A 43 -3.34 22.97 -26.45
CA GLN A 43 -2.15 22.99 -25.60
C GLN A 43 -2.24 21.91 -24.53
N PHE A 44 -3.43 21.75 -23.91
CA PHE A 44 -3.74 20.64 -23.02
C PHE A 44 -3.47 19.27 -23.67
N LEU A 45 -3.97 19.03 -24.88
CA LEU A 45 -3.74 17.77 -25.62
C LEU A 45 -2.26 17.52 -25.92
N LYS A 46 -1.49 18.56 -26.22
CA LYS A 46 -0.05 18.46 -26.51
C LYS A 46 0.72 18.09 -25.24
N GLU A 47 0.45 18.76 -24.13
CA GLU A 47 1.07 18.51 -22.83
C GLU A 47 0.65 17.15 -22.28
N ALA A 48 -0.64 16.81 -22.31
CA ALA A 48 -1.16 15.50 -21.91
C ALA A 48 -0.54 14.35 -22.72
N ARG A 49 -0.30 14.53 -24.03
CA ARG A 49 0.38 13.51 -24.85
C ARG A 49 1.85 13.35 -24.44
N ALA A 50 2.54 14.46 -24.14
CA ALA A 50 3.92 14.43 -23.69
C ALA A 50 4.06 13.77 -22.31
N GLU A 51 3.15 14.07 -21.39
CA GLU A 51 3.06 13.48 -20.06
C GLU A 51 2.70 11.99 -20.13
N ASN A 52 1.70 11.62 -20.93
CA ASN A 52 1.30 10.23 -21.16
C ASN A 52 2.47 9.38 -21.70
N LYS A 53 3.32 9.94 -22.58
CA LYS A 53 4.51 9.23 -23.06
C LYS A 53 5.51 8.93 -21.93
N ARG A 54 5.67 9.84 -20.97
CA ARG A 54 6.54 9.63 -19.79
C ARG A 54 5.96 8.60 -18.84
N ILE A 55 4.64 8.66 -18.59
CA ILE A 55 3.94 7.67 -17.78
C ILE A 55 4.10 6.28 -18.38
N TRP A 56 3.94 6.13 -19.70
CA TRP A 56 4.11 4.84 -20.39
C TRP A 56 5.52 4.26 -20.29
N TYR A 57 6.55 5.11 -20.25
CA TYR A 57 7.93 4.66 -20.06
C TYR A 57 8.14 3.99 -18.68
N LEU A 58 7.41 4.45 -17.66
CA LEU A 58 7.47 3.88 -16.31
C LEU A 58 6.47 2.71 -16.14
N ALA A 59 5.26 2.86 -16.67
CA ALA A 59 4.18 1.88 -16.56
C ALA A 59 4.47 0.60 -17.36
N GLY A 60 5.12 0.69 -18.53
CA GLY A 60 5.44 -0.46 -19.37
C GLY A 60 6.22 -1.56 -18.63
N PRO A 61 7.38 -1.24 -18.03
CA PRO A 61 8.12 -2.18 -17.19
C PRO A 61 7.32 -2.70 -16.00
N ALA A 62 6.57 -1.83 -15.31
CA ALA A 62 5.77 -2.23 -14.13
C ALA A 62 4.65 -3.23 -14.48
N ILE A 63 3.96 -3.03 -15.61
CA ILE A 63 2.95 -3.94 -16.13
C ILE A 63 3.58 -5.28 -16.50
N PHE A 64 4.72 -5.26 -17.20
CA PHE A 64 5.44 -6.48 -17.56
C PHE A 64 5.86 -7.28 -16.33
N THR A 65 6.44 -6.62 -15.32
CA THR A 65 6.80 -7.25 -14.04
C THR A 65 5.57 -7.85 -13.35
N SER A 66 4.44 -7.14 -13.34
CA SER A 66 3.19 -7.65 -12.75
C SER A 66 2.68 -8.90 -13.46
N ILE A 67 2.65 -8.89 -14.80
CA ILE A 67 2.25 -10.05 -15.60
C ILE A 67 3.17 -11.24 -15.32
N ALA A 68 4.49 -11.02 -15.30
CA ALA A 68 5.46 -12.08 -15.03
C ALA A 68 5.27 -12.68 -13.62
N GLN A 69 5.05 -11.83 -12.61
CA GLN A 69 4.86 -12.25 -11.22
C GLN A 69 3.58 -13.08 -11.04
N TYR A 70 2.45 -12.66 -11.62
CA TYR A 70 1.22 -13.45 -11.58
C TYR A 70 1.33 -14.74 -12.39
N SER A 71 2.03 -14.72 -13.53
CA SER A 71 2.24 -15.92 -14.36
C SER A 71 3.06 -16.99 -13.63
N LEU A 72 4.10 -16.58 -12.91
CA LEU A 72 4.91 -17.49 -12.11
C LEU A 72 4.08 -18.11 -10.98
N GLY A 73 3.29 -17.30 -10.27
CA GLY A 73 2.39 -17.78 -9.22
C GLY A 73 1.36 -18.78 -9.74
N ALA A 74 0.75 -18.51 -10.89
CA ALA A 74 -0.20 -19.40 -11.54
C ALA A 74 0.46 -20.75 -11.93
N ALA A 75 1.65 -20.72 -12.52
CA ALA A 75 2.38 -21.94 -12.86
C ALA A 75 2.68 -22.79 -11.62
N THR A 76 3.18 -22.18 -10.54
CA THR A 76 3.43 -22.87 -9.26
C THR A 76 2.15 -23.49 -8.69
N GLN A 77 1.03 -22.77 -8.73
CA GLN A 77 -0.27 -23.30 -8.27
C GLN A 77 -0.75 -24.47 -9.13
N VAL A 78 -0.55 -24.45 -10.45
CA VAL A 78 -0.89 -25.58 -11.32
C VAL A 78 -0.07 -26.83 -10.97
N PHE A 79 1.23 -26.69 -10.69
CA PHE A 79 2.07 -27.81 -10.25
C PHE A 79 1.72 -28.30 -8.84
N ALA A 80 1.40 -27.38 -7.93
CA ALA A 80 0.95 -27.73 -6.59
C ALA A 80 -0.47 -28.33 -6.59
N GLY A 81 -1.34 -27.98 -7.54
CA GLY A 81 -2.73 -28.45 -7.64
C GLY A 81 -2.90 -29.94 -7.99
N HIS A 82 -1.80 -30.68 -8.23
CA HIS A 82 -1.82 -32.15 -8.19
C HIS A 82 -1.95 -32.72 -6.75
N LEU A 83 -1.89 -31.86 -5.73
CA LEU A 83 -2.18 -32.18 -4.33
C LEU A 83 -3.70 -32.27 -4.10
N THR A 84 -4.11 -33.10 -3.15
CA THR A 84 -5.49 -33.44 -2.81
C THR A 84 -6.42 -32.21 -2.75
N THR A 85 -7.63 -32.31 -3.32
CA THR A 85 -8.62 -31.22 -3.41
C THR A 85 -8.91 -30.53 -2.06
N LEU A 86 -8.87 -31.30 -0.98
CA LEU A 86 -9.05 -30.80 0.39
C LEU A 86 -7.99 -29.79 0.80
N GLU A 87 -6.71 -30.01 0.44
CA GLU A 87 -5.63 -29.08 0.79
C GLU A 87 -5.73 -27.78 -0.01
N LEU A 88 -6.10 -27.89 -1.28
CA LEU A 88 -6.29 -26.73 -2.15
C LEU A 88 -7.45 -25.86 -1.66
N ASP A 89 -8.57 -26.47 -1.27
CA ASP A 89 -9.73 -25.76 -0.72
C ASP A 89 -9.39 -25.07 0.61
N ALA A 90 -8.62 -25.74 1.48
CA ALA A 90 -8.15 -25.15 2.73
C ALA A 90 -7.22 -23.95 2.50
N VAL A 91 -6.24 -24.08 1.60
CA VAL A 91 -5.32 -22.98 1.24
C VAL A 91 -6.07 -21.81 0.62
N SER A 92 -7.01 -22.07 -0.29
CA SER A 92 -7.83 -21.02 -0.91
C SER A 92 -8.70 -20.29 0.11
N THR A 93 -9.33 -21.05 1.02
CA THR A 93 -10.16 -20.49 2.09
C THR A 93 -9.34 -19.62 3.06
N GLU A 94 -8.16 -20.10 3.48
CA GLU A 94 -7.23 -19.33 4.32
C GLU A 94 -6.81 -18.04 3.61
N ASN A 95 -6.39 -18.14 2.35
CA ASN A 95 -5.92 -16.99 1.58
C ASN A 95 -7.01 -15.95 1.34
N LEU A 96 -8.25 -16.36 1.10
CA LEU A 96 -9.35 -15.44 0.82
C LEU A 96 -9.90 -14.80 2.10
N VAL A 97 -10.09 -15.59 3.16
CA VAL A 97 -10.78 -15.14 4.38
C VAL A 97 -9.81 -14.47 5.35
N ILE A 98 -8.69 -15.12 5.65
CA ILE A 98 -7.76 -14.68 6.69
C ILE A 98 -6.70 -13.75 6.10
N ALA A 99 -5.95 -14.24 5.11
CA ALA A 99 -4.89 -13.45 4.49
C ALA A 99 -5.47 -12.30 3.66
N GLY A 100 -6.56 -12.53 2.93
CA GLY A 100 -7.22 -11.56 2.08
C GLY A 100 -7.74 -10.35 2.86
N LEU A 101 -8.36 -10.59 4.02
CA LEU A 101 -8.80 -9.51 4.92
C LEU A 101 -7.61 -8.66 5.41
N SER A 102 -6.56 -9.33 5.89
CA SER A 102 -5.37 -8.69 6.43
C SER A 102 -4.64 -7.88 5.36
N LEU A 103 -4.45 -8.46 4.18
CA LEU A 103 -3.85 -7.80 3.02
C LEU A 103 -4.69 -6.63 2.53
N GLY A 104 -6.02 -6.76 2.46
CA GLY A 104 -6.90 -5.68 2.03
C GLY A 104 -6.80 -4.44 2.92
N ILE A 105 -6.78 -4.64 4.25
CA ILE A 105 -6.62 -3.53 5.21
C ILE A 105 -5.21 -2.94 5.11
N MET A 106 -4.17 -3.78 5.01
CA MET A 106 -2.78 -3.31 4.83
C MET A 106 -2.58 -2.52 3.55
N LEU A 107 -3.17 -2.96 2.44
CA LEU A 107 -3.17 -2.23 1.17
C LEU A 107 -3.83 -0.86 1.30
N GLY A 108 -4.99 -0.80 1.96
CA GLY A 108 -5.68 0.47 2.22
C GLY A 108 -4.83 1.47 3.02
N MET A 109 -4.15 0.99 4.06
CA MET A 109 -3.20 1.82 4.81
C MET A 109 -2.00 2.24 3.95
N GLY A 110 -1.46 1.34 3.14
CA GLY A 110 -0.37 1.64 2.20
C GLY A 110 -0.73 2.72 1.18
N SER A 111 -1.96 2.71 0.65
CA SER A 111 -2.46 3.77 -0.25
C SER A 111 -2.60 5.12 0.45
N ALA A 112 -3.04 5.13 1.72
CA ALA A 112 -3.08 6.37 2.50
C ALA A 112 -1.66 6.93 2.70
N LEU A 113 -0.70 6.08 3.01
CA LEU A 113 0.70 6.46 3.15
C LEU A 113 1.28 7.02 1.85
N GLU A 114 1.02 6.38 0.71
CA GLU A 114 1.44 6.85 -0.61
C GLU A 114 0.94 8.28 -0.89
N THR A 115 -0.29 8.58 -0.48
CA THR A 115 -0.85 9.95 -0.59
C THR A 115 -0.07 10.94 0.29
N LEU A 116 0.22 10.58 1.55
CA LEU A 116 1.03 11.43 2.43
C LEU A 116 2.45 11.64 1.87
N CYS A 117 3.04 10.62 1.25
CA CYS A 117 4.35 10.71 0.60
C CYS A 117 4.33 11.64 -0.60
N GLY A 118 3.30 11.51 -1.45
CA GLY A 118 3.09 12.39 -2.59
C GLY A 118 2.93 13.85 -2.16
N GLN A 119 2.24 14.10 -1.04
CA GLN A 119 2.15 15.43 -0.46
C GLN A 119 3.50 15.96 0.06
N ALA A 120 4.27 15.14 0.78
CA ALA A 120 5.59 15.51 1.30
C ALA A 120 6.59 15.80 0.18
N TYR A 121 6.58 14.96 -0.86
CA TYR A 121 7.41 15.11 -2.04
C TYR A 121 7.02 16.36 -2.84
N GLY A 122 5.72 16.61 -3.03
CA GLY A 122 5.22 17.84 -3.67
C GLY A 122 5.57 19.12 -2.90
N ALA A 123 5.68 19.05 -1.56
CA ALA A 123 6.15 20.15 -0.72
C ALA A 123 7.68 20.31 -0.67
N LYS A 124 8.44 19.56 -1.49
CA LYS A 124 9.92 19.51 -1.51
C LYS A 124 10.57 19.11 -0.17
N GLN A 125 9.83 18.46 0.73
CA GLN A 125 10.35 18.04 2.05
C GLN A 125 10.89 16.60 2.02
N LEU A 126 11.95 16.36 1.24
CA LEU A 126 12.53 15.02 1.07
C LEU A 126 13.05 14.41 2.38
N HIS A 127 13.55 15.22 3.31
CA HIS A 127 13.97 14.75 4.63
C HIS A 127 12.80 14.12 5.43
N MET A 128 11.58 14.66 5.28
CA MET A 128 10.40 14.15 5.98
C MET A 128 9.92 12.81 5.42
N LEU A 129 10.30 12.47 4.19
CA LEU A 129 9.94 11.21 3.53
C LEU A 129 10.52 10.00 4.30
N GLY A 130 11.78 10.09 4.74
CA GLY A 130 12.40 9.03 5.56
C GLY A 130 11.76 8.89 6.94
N VAL A 131 11.38 9.99 7.57
CA VAL A 131 10.68 9.98 8.87
C VAL A 131 9.29 9.36 8.71
N TYR A 132 8.58 9.66 7.63
CA TYR A 132 7.30 9.04 7.31
C TYR A 132 7.44 7.54 7.02
N MET A 133 8.51 7.11 6.36
CA MET A 133 8.79 5.68 6.15
C MET A 133 8.97 4.96 7.49
N GLN A 134 9.76 5.51 8.40
CA GLN A 134 9.97 4.92 9.74
C GLN A 134 8.68 4.85 10.55
N ARG A 135 7.87 5.93 10.53
CA ARG A 135 6.55 5.93 11.21
C ARG A 135 5.59 4.91 10.58
N SER A 136 5.59 4.80 9.25
CA SER A 136 4.80 3.81 8.53
C SER A 136 5.16 2.40 8.96
N TRP A 137 6.46 2.13 9.12
CA TRP A 137 6.96 0.83 9.58
C TRP A 137 6.39 0.47 10.95
N VAL A 138 6.41 1.40 11.91
CA VAL A 138 5.85 1.17 13.25
C VAL A 138 4.35 0.92 13.18
N ILE A 139 3.61 1.71 12.40
CA ILE A 139 2.15 1.57 12.25
C ILE A 139 1.81 0.20 11.63
N LEU A 140 2.47 -0.16 10.53
CA LEU A 140 2.22 -1.43 9.83
C LEU A 140 2.62 -2.64 10.68
N THR A 141 3.74 -2.57 11.41
CA THR A 141 4.14 -3.64 12.33
C THR A 141 3.14 -3.80 13.48
N THR A 142 2.63 -2.69 14.02
CA THR A 142 1.60 -2.71 15.06
C THR A 142 0.31 -3.34 14.52
N MET A 143 -0.08 -3.04 13.28
CA MET A 143 -1.24 -3.65 12.65
C MET A 143 -1.06 -5.15 12.38
N CYS A 144 0.13 -5.60 12.00
CA CYS A 144 0.44 -7.03 11.91
C CYS A 144 0.20 -7.72 13.27
N ILE A 145 0.59 -7.08 14.38
CA ILE A 145 0.32 -7.60 15.73
C ILE A 145 -1.19 -7.63 16.02
N CYS A 146 -1.95 -6.61 15.59
CA CYS A 146 -3.41 -6.61 15.72
C CYS A 146 -4.08 -7.74 14.91
N PHE A 147 -3.48 -8.19 13.81
CA PHE A 147 -4.00 -9.30 13.00
C PHE A 147 -3.59 -10.68 13.52
N LEU A 148 -2.56 -10.81 14.35
CA LEU A 148 -2.12 -12.09 14.91
C LEU A 148 -3.25 -12.94 15.51
N PRO A 149 -4.19 -12.40 16.30
CA PRO A 149 -5.30 -13.19 16.83
C PRO A 149 -6.16 -13.84 15.74
N ILE A 150 -6.35 -13.18 14.60
CA ILE A 150 -7.14 -13.71 13.48
C ILE A 150 -6.45 -14.96 12.89
N TYR A 151 -5.11 -14.95 12.79
CA TYR A 151 -4.32 -16.09 12.32
C TYR A 151 -4.27 -17.22 13.37
N LEU A 152 -4.08 -16.87 14.65
CA LEU A 152 -4.01 -17.85 15.74
C LEU A 152 -5.36 -18.56 15.98
N PHE A 153 -6.47 -17.84 15.81
CA PHE A 153 -7.83 -18.36 15.96
C PHE A 153 -8.51 -18.65 14.62
N ALA A 154 -7.74 -18.88 13.55
CA ALA A 154 -8.28 -19.11 12.21
C ALA A 154 -9.24 -20.31 12.17
N THR A 155 -8.90 -21.46 12.78
CA THR A 155 -9.80 -22.64 12.82
C THR A 155 -11.16 -22.34 13.46
N PRO A 156 -11.25 -21.82 14.70
CA PRO A 156 -12.55 -21.53 15.29
C PRO A 156 -13.30 -20.41 14.57
N ILE A 157 -12.61 -19.43 13.97
CA ILE A 157 -13.24 -18.40 13.12
C ILE A 157 -13.89 -19.05 11.89
N LEU A 158 -13.20 -19.97 11.22
CA LEU A 158 -13.73 -20.65 10.04
C LEU A 158 -14.91 -21.59 10.40
N LEU A 159 -14.81 -22.30 11.53
CA LEU A 159 -15.93 -23.10 12.05
C LEU A 159 -17.15 -22.23 12.37
N PHE A 160 -16.94 -21.02 12.89
CA PHE A 160 -18.02 -20.06 13.13
C PHE A 160 -18.73 -19.62 11.84
N PHE A 161 -18.01 -19.53 10.72
CA PHE A 161 -18.59 -19.31 9.39
C PHE A 161 -19.24 -20.57 8.79
N HIS A 162 -19.44 -21.62 9.58
CA HIS A 162 -19.98 -22.92 9.15
C HIS A 162 -19.15 -23.60 8.05
N GLN A 163 -17.82 -23.39 8.05
CA GLN A 163 -16.98 -24.18 7.15
C GLN A 163 -16.87 -25.64 7.60
N ASN A 164 -16.58 -26.52 6.64
CA ASN A 164 -16.29 -27.93 6.89
C ASN A 164 -15.11 -28.06 7.88
N GLU A 165 -15.26 -28.93 8.88
CA GLU A 165 -14.30 -29.11 9.96
C GLU A 165 -12.90 -29.53 9.46
N GLU A 166 -12.81 -30.39 8.45
CA GLU A 166 -11.54 -30.80 7.87
C GLU A 166 -10.85 -29.62 7.17
N ILE A 167 -11.60 -28.81 6.42
CA ILE A 167 -11.09 -27.62 5.73
C ILE A 167 -10.65 -26.57 6.77
N ALA A 168 -11.45 -26.32 7.80
CA ALA A 168 -11.18 -25.32 8.84
C ALA A 168 -9.95 -25.68 9.69
N SER A 169 -9.76 -26.95 10.01
CA SER A 169 -8.58 -27.46 10.72
C SER A 169 -7.32 -27.25 9.89
N LEU A 170 -7.36 -27.66 8.62
CA LEU A 170 -6.21 -27.57 7.73
C LEU A 170 -5.87 -26.10 7.39
N ALA A 171 -6.87 -25.28 7.10
CA ALA A 171 -6.73 -23.85 6.84
C ALA A 171 -6.15 -23.11 8.04
N GLY A 172 -6.59 -23.43 9.27
CA GLY A 172 -5.99 -22.82 10.45
C GLY A 172 -4.55 -23.23 10.69
N LYS A 173 -4.18 -24.48 10.39
CA LYS A 173 -2.78 -24.91 10.42
C LYS A 173 -1.93 -24.17 9.38
N PHE A 174 -2.45 -23.98 8.17
CA PHE A 174 -1.79 -23.16 7.14
C PHE A 174 -1.63 -21.70 7.58
N SER A 175 -2.65 -21.13 8.23
CA SER A 175 -2.62 -19.76 8.74
C SER A 175 -1.45 -19.53 9.70
N LEU A 176 -1.15 -20.49 10.59
CA LEU A 176 0.01 -20.41 11.49
C LEU A 176 1.35 -20.34 10.73
N TYR A 177 1.48 -21.08 9.62
CA TYR A 177 2.68 -21.03 8.77
C TYR A 177 2.80 -19.71 7.99
N MET A 178 1.70 -18.99 7.80
CA MET A 178 1.66 -17.69 7.11
C MET A 178 1.95 -16.50 8.03
N ILE A 179 2.07 -16.69 9.35
CA ILE A 179 2.42 -15.61 10.30
C ILE A 179 3.74 -14.90 9.95
N PRO A 180 4.86 -15.60 9.65
CA PRO A 180 6.09 -14.91 9.23
C PRO A 180 5.90 -14.12 7.94
N GLN A 181 5.09 -14.62 7.01
CA GLN A 181 4.77 -13.93 5.76
C GLN A 181 4.00 -12.62 6.03
N LEU A 182 3.06 -12.60 6.99
CA LEU A 182 2.35 -11.40 7.40
C LEU A 182 3.30 -10.29 7.85
N PHE A 183 4.28 -10.62 8.70
CA PHE A 183 5.29 -9.65 9.13
C PHE A 183 6.18 -9.22 7.97
N ALA A 184 6.61 -10.15 7.11
CA ALA A 184 7.39 -9.82 5.93
C ALA A 184 6.67 -8.79 5.03
N TYR A 185 5.35 -8.90 4.86
CA TYR A 185 4.58 -7.88 4.16
C TYR A 185 4.57 -6.54 4.90
N GLY A 186 4.39 -6.53 6.22
CA GLY A 186 4.42 -5.30 7.02
C GLY A 186 5.71 -4.50 6.86
N LEU A 187 6.85 -5.19 6.73
CA LEU A 187 8.16 -4.56 6.48
C LEU A 187 8.33 -4.15 5.02
N ASN A 188 7.90 -4.98 4.07
CA ASN A 188 8.11 -4.76 2.64
C ASN A 188 7.24 -3.64 2.05
N PHE A 189 5.99 -3.49 2.52
CA PHE A 189 5.06 -2.52 1.96
C PHE A 189 5.58 -1.07 2.00
N PRO A 190 6.13 -0.56 3.11
CA PRO A 190 6.78 0.75 3.15
C PRO A 190 7.98 0.81 2.22
N MET A 191 8.86 -0.20 2.23
CA MET A 191 10.08 -0.17 1.43
C MET A 191 9.83 -0.11 -0.09
N GLN A 192 8.70 -0.60 -0.57
CA GLN A 192 8.35 -0.52 -2.00
C GLN A 192 7.73 0.83 -2.40
N LYS A 193 7.25 1.61 -1.43
CA LYS A 193 6.49 2.86 -1.65
C LYS A 193 7.34 4.12 -1.49
N PHE A 194 8.42 4.04 -0.73
CA PHE A 194 9.35 5.13 -0.41
C PHE A 194 10.70 4.90 -1.09
#